data_AF-A0A1M6R3C3-F1
#
_entry.id   AF-A0A1M6R3C3-F1
#
_cell.length_a   1.000
_cell.length_b   1.000
_cell.length_c   1.000
_cell.angle_alpha   90.00
_cell.angle_beta   90.00
_cell.angle_gamma   90.00
#
_symmetry.space_group_name_H-M   'P 1'
#
loop_
_entity.id
_entity.type
_entity.pdbx_description
1 polymer ?
#
loop_
_entity_poly.entity_id
_entity_poly.type
_entity_poly.pdbx_seq_one_letter_code
_entity_poly.pdbx_strand_id
1 'polypeptide(L)'
;MNKGDKTKLLGMVLLHDRMAKLCIDLMEGLIAEIKADIEEGKFLADSLLEDDARDKYLRIISIVEGELLKRLYENLEYMYDMYELFNFDLTILANLPEELERELHRLDIIGTSNGRIEDILSTLDMIINLGEEDERLRSLITPFKVYRHMVEHAKNFCKGVKHESYMFI
;
A
#
# COMPACT_ATOMS: atom_id res chain seq x y z
N MET A 1 33.88 8.82 -6.27
CA MET A 1 32.81 9.86 -6.24
C MET A 1 33.29 11.26 -5.86
N ASN A 2 32.86 12.27 -6.63
CA ASN A 2 33.03 13.70 -6.33
C ASN A 2 31.96 14.20 -5.32
N LYS A 3 32.02 15.48 -4.92
CA LYS A 3 31.07 16.08 -3.95
C LYS A 3 29.62 16.14 -4.47
N GLY A 4 29.45 16.36 -5.78
CA GLY A 4 28.14 16.34 -6.45
C GLY A 4 27.52 14.94 -6.39
N ASP A 5 28.29 13.91 -6.74
CA ASP A 5 27.83 12.51 -6.70
C ASP A 5 27.41 12.09 -5.29
N LYS A 6 28.17 12.49 -4.25
CA LYS A 6 27.83 12.19 -2.85
C LYS A 6 26.52 12.84 -2.41
N THR A 7 26.25 14.04 -2.91
CA THR A 7 24.98 14.75 -2.66
C THR A 7 23.81 14.04 -3.34
N LYS A 8 24.00 13.58 -4.59
CA LYS A 8 22.99 12.80 -5.32
C LYS A 8 22.65 11.50 -4.59
N LEU A 9 23.67 10.73 -4.21
CA LEU A 9 23.48 9.48 -3.47
C LEU A 9 22.74 9.70 -2.15
N LEU A 10 23.11 10.74 -1.40
CA LEU A 10 22.38 11.11 -0.18
C LEU A 10 20.90 11.41 -0.47
N GLY A 11 20.61 12.15 -1.54
CA GLY A 11 19.24 12.42 -1.98
C GLY A 11 18.47 11.13 -2.27
N MET A 12 19.10 10.18 -2.98
CA MET A 12 18.50 8.88 -3.29
C MET A 12 18.22 8.06 -2.02
N VAL A 13 19.18 8.00 -1.08
CA VAL A 13 19.01 7.32 0.21
C VAL A 13 17.82 7.89 0.97
N LEU A 14 17.76 9.22 1.12
CA LEU A 14 16.66 9.88 1.83
C LEU A 14 15.32 9.64 1.14
N LEU A 15 15.30 9.64 -0.20
CA LEU A 15 14.09 9.35 -0.95
C LEU A 15 13.59 7.94 -0.69
N HIS A 16 14.47 6.93 -0.79
CA HIS A 16 14.11 5.53 -0.55
C HIS A 16 13.63 5.32 0.90
N ASP A 17 14.30 5.92 1.89
CA ASP A 17 13.87 5.86 3.29
C ASP A 17 12.46 6.42 3.50
N ARG A 18 12.17 7.60 2.93
CA ARG A 18 10.87 8.24 3.08
C ARG A 18 9.77 7.51 2.33
N MET A 19 10.07 6.99 1.14
CA MET A 19 9.09 6.22 0.37
C MET A 19 8.74 4.90 1.04
N ALA A 20 9.73 4.18 1.59
CA ALA A 20 9.48 2.95 2.34
C ALA A 20 8.54 3.19 3.52
N LYS A 21 8.87 4.19 4.37
CA LYS A 21 8.06 4.55 5.54
C LYS A 21 6.64 4.96 5.16
N LEU A 22 6.49 5.82 4.15
CA LEU A 22 5.17 6.25 3.70
C LEU A 22 4.30 5.06 3.25
N CYS A 23 4.88 4.10 2.54
CA CYS A 23 4.14 2.92 2.08
C CYS A 23 3.78 1.99 3.24
N ILE A 24 4.69 1.79 4.20
CA ILE A 24 4.43 1.03 5.43
C ILE A 24 3.28 1.68 6.21
N ASP A 25 3.39 2.98 6.53
CA ASP A 25 2.38 3.72 7.29
C ASP A 25 1.01 3.67 6.60
N LEU A 26 0.97 3.76 5.26
CA LEU A 26 -0.26 3.63 4.48
C LEU A 26 -0.90 2.25 4.66
N MET A 27 -0.11 1.16 4.60
CA MET A 27 -0.65 -0.19 4.77
C MET A 27 -1.15 -0.43 6.18
N GLU A 28 -0.38 -0.02 7.19
CA GLU A 28 -0.80 -0.11 8.60
C GLU A 28 -2.12 0.64 8.83
N GLY A 29 -2.20 1.88 8.31
CA GLY A 29 -3.42 2.69 8.37
C GLY A 29 -4.61 2.01 7.69
N LEU A 30 -4.43 1.51 6.45
CA LEU A 30 -5.49 0.79 5.74
C LEU A 30 -5.97 -0.44 6.51
N ILE A 31 -5.06 -1.23 7.07
CA ILE A 31 -5.40 -2.42 7.85
C ILE A 31 -6.24 -2.03 9.07
N ALA A 32 -5.84 -0.99 9.80
CA ALA A 32 -6.53 -0.53 11.00
C ALA A 32 -7.95 -0.05 10.68
N GLU A 33 -8.09 0.83 9.68
CA GLU A 33 -9.37 1.43 9.29
C GLU A 33 -10.31 0.38 8.67
N ILE A 34 -9.83 -0.49 7.78
CA ILE A 34 -10.65 -1.56 7.18
C ILE A 34 -11.18 -2.51 8.26
N LYS A 35 -10.37 -2.86 9.26
CA LYS A 35 -10.84 -3.70 10.38
C LYS A 35 -11.95 -3.03 11.17
N ALA A 36 -11.83 -1.73 11.44
CA ALA A 36 -12.87 -0.98 12.14
C ALA A 36 -14.17 -0.95 11.33
N ASP A 37 -14.08 -0.67 10.02
CA ASP A 37 -15.23 -0.62 9.12
C ASP A 37 -15.91 -1.97 8.91
N ILE A 38 -15.16 -3.08 8.94
CA ILE A 38 -15.74 -4.42 8.88
C ILE A 38 -16.67 -4.64 10.07
N GLU A 39 -16.22 -4.29 11.28
CA GLU A 39 -16.99 -4.48 12.51
C GLU A 39 -18.20 -3.55 12.56
N GLU A 40 -18.02 -2.27 12.24
CA GLU A 40 -19.13 -1.31 12.14
C GLU A 40 -20.12 -1.72 11.04
N GLY A 41 -19.60 -2.13 9.89
CA GLY A 41 -20.39 -2.56 8.74
C GLY A 41 -21.26 -3.77 9.02
N LYS A 42 -20.73 -4.79 9.72
CA LYS A 42 -21.51 -5.95 10.19
C LYS A 42 -22.68 -5.49 11.08
N PHE A 43 -22.41 -4.61 12.04
CA PHE A 43 -23.45 -4.07 12.94
C PHE A 43 -24.54 -3.29 12.19
N LEU A 44 -24.14 -2.44 11.23
CA LEU A 44 -25.08 -1.68 10.40
C LEU A 44 -25.90 -2.60 9.49
N ALA A 45 -25.29 -3.62 8.91
CA ALA A 45 -25.98 -4.60 8.07
C ALA A 45 -27.05 -5.37 8.87
N ASP A 46 -26.71 -5.82 10.08
CA ASP A 46 -27.65 -6.49 10.97
C ASP A 46 -28.84 -5.60 11.36
N SER A 47 -28.61 -4.30 11.48
CA SER A 47 -29.62 -3.33 11.94
C SER A 47 -30.51 -2.78 10.81
N LEU A 48 -29.98 -2.66 9.59
CA LEU A 48 -30.58 -1.87 8.52
C LEU A 48 -30.94 -2.66 7.26
N LEU A 49 -30.41 -3.88 7.09
CA LEU A 49 -30.67 -4.69 5.90
C LEU A 49 -31.66 -5.82 6.15
N GLU A 50 -32.45 -6.12 5.13
CA GLU A 50 -33.23 -7.36 5.04
C GLU A 50 -32.29 -8.56 4.87
N ASP A 51 -32.78 -9.75 5.24
CA ASP A 51 -31.98 -10.98 5.31
C ASP A 51 -31.20 -11.28 4.01
N ASP A 52 -31.81 -11.08 2.84
CA ASP A 52 -31.16 -11.36 1.55
C ASP A 52 -29.99 -10.39 1.25
N ALA A 53 -30.17 -9.09 1.54
CA ALA A 53 -29.16 -8.06 1.37
C ALA A 53 -28.05 -8.22 2.42
N ARG A 54 -28.43 -8.50 3.66
CA ARG A 54 -27.48 -8.78 4.74
C ARG A 54 -26.58 -9.95 4.39
N ASP A 55 -27.14 -11.06 3.91
CA ASP A 55 -26.36 -12.23 3.52
C ASP A 55 -25.40 -11.94 2.36
N LYS A 56 -25.81 -11.10 1.39
CA LYS A 56 -24.90 -10.63 0.33
C LYS A 56 -23.77 -9.79 0.89
N TYR A 57 -24.08 -8.84 1.78
CA TYR A 57 -23.08 -7.98 2.41
C TYR A 57 -22.07 -8.80 3.22
N LEU A 58 -22.52 -9.73 4.04
CA LEU A 58 -21.65 -10.60 4.84
C LEU A 58 -20.74 -11.47 3.95
N ARG A 59 -21.20 -11.89 2.77
CA ARG A 59 -20.33 -12.56 1.78
C ARG A 59 -19.25 -11.63 1.24
N ILE A 60 -19.58 -10.36 0.95
CA ILE A 60 -18.58 -9.36 0.53
C ILE A 60 -17.55 -9.15 1.64
N ILE A 61 -18.00 -8.97 2.89
CA ILE A 61 -17.12 -8.80 4.05
C ILE A 61 -16.22 -10.02 4.27
N SER A 62 -16.74 -11.23 4.07
CA SER A 62 -15.93 -12.44 4.12
C SER A 62 -14.79 -12.44 3.10
N ILE A 63 -15.01 -11.87 1.90
CA ILE A 63 -13.96 -11.67 0.88
C ILE A 63 -12.97 -10.59 1.32
N VAL A 64 -13.44 -9.49 1.92
CA VAL A 64 -12.56 -8.45 2.46
C VAL A 64 -11.61 -9.05 3.51
N GLU A 65 -12.14 -9.83 4.45
CA GLU A 65 -11.36 -10.48 5.50
C GLU A 65 -10.40 -11.54 4.94
N GLY A 66 -10.87 -12.38 4.02
CA GLY A 66 -10.10 -13.50 3.47
C GLY A 66 -9.04 -13.10 2.45
N GLU A 67 -9.30 -12.04 1.68
CA GLU A 67 -8.45 -11.66 0.54
C GLU A 67 -7.81 -10.29 0.70
N LEU A 68 -8.57 -9.23 0.98
CA LEU A 68 -8.00 -7.88 1.04
C LEU A 68 -7.07 -7.73 2.25
N LEU A 69 -7.54 -8.10 3.46
CA LEU A 69 -6.71 -8.01 4.66
C LEU A 69 -5.47 -8.89 4.54
N LYS A 70 -5.63 -10.11 4.03
CA LYS A 70 -4.51 -11.01 3.79
C LYS A 70 -3.46 -10.38 2.88
N ARG A 71 -3.86 -9.84 1.73
CA ARG A 71 -2.95 -9.14 0.80
C ARG A 71 -2.30 -7.92 1.43
N LEU A 72 -3.02 -7.17 2.24
CA LEU A 72 -2.45 -6.03 2.97
C LEU A 72 -1.35 -6.47 3.94
N TYR A 73 -1.58 -7.54 4.71
CA TYR A 73 -0.55 -8.08 5.61
C TYR A 73 0.66 -8.64 4.86
N GLU A 74 0.45 -9.43 3.80
CA GLU A 74 1.53 -9.98 2.98
C GLU A 74 2.39 -8.87 2.35
N ASN A 75 1.75 -7.80 1.88
CA ASN A 75 2.45 -6.66 1.31
C ASN A 75 3.17 -5.82 2.37
N LEU A 76 2.58 -5.67 3.55
CA LEU A 76 3.20 -4.96 4.68
C LEU A 76 4.44 -5.70 5.19
N GLU A 77 4.34 -7.02 5.40
CA GLU A 77 5.47 -7.87 5.78
C GLU A 77 6.62 -7.76 4.78
N TYR A 78 6.30 -7.90 3.49
CA TYR A 78 7.29 -7.73 2.43
C TYR A 78 7.95 -6.33 2.45
N MET A 79 7.21 -5.28 2.74
CA MET A 79 7.77 -3.92 2.83
C MET A 79 8.67 -3.74 4.06
N TYR A 80 8.34 -4.37 5.19
CA TYR A 80 9.24 -4.40 6.34
C TYR A 80 10.54 -5.13 6.02
N ASP A 81 10.48 -6.30 5.38
CA ASP A 81 11.68 -7.06 4.99
C ASP A 81 12.59 -6.21 4.08
N MET A 82 11.99 -5.56 3.08
CA MET A 82 12.72 -4.67 2.16
C MET A 82 13.34 -3.47 2.89
N TYR A 83 12.61 -2.90 3.85
CA TYR A 83 13.11 -1.76 4.63
C TYR A 83 14.22 -2.17 5.61
N GLU A 84 14.15 -3.38 6.17
CA GLU A 84 15.22 -3.95 6.98
C GLU A 84 16.49 -4.15 6.14
N LEU A 85 16.38 -4.76 4.95
CA LEU A 85 17.49 -4.93 4.02
C LEU A 85 18.12 -3.59 3.62
N PHE A 86 17.30 -2.59 3.33
CA PHE A 86 17.76 -1.23 3.04
C PHE A 86 18.59 -0.63 4.20
N ASN A 87 18.10 -0.75 5.44
CA ASN A 87 18.82 -0.25 6.61
C ASN A 87 20.11 -1.03 6.87
N PHE A 88 20.12 -2.33 6.61
CA PHE A 88 21.30 -3.16 6.68
C PHE A 88 22.36 -2.71 5.67
N ASP A 89 21.99 -2.57 4.39
CA ASP A 89 22.88 -2.13 3.32
C ASP A 89 23.44 -0.74 3.61
N LEU A 90 22.61 0.19 4.09
CA LEU A 90 23.08 1.51 4.54
C LEU A 90 24.13 1.41 5.64
N THR A 91 23.90 0.57 6.64
CA THR A 91 24.82 0.43 7.78
C THR A 91 26.16 -0.14 7.36
N ILE A 92 26.15 -1.16 6.49
CA ILE A 92 27.37 -1.87 6.07
C ILE A 92 28.13 -1.12 4.98
N LEU A 93 27.42 -0.49 4.03
CA LEU A 93 27.99 0.11 2.83
C LEU A 93 28.14 1.62 2.92
N ALA A 94 27.84 2.26 4.05
CA ALA A 94 27.97 3.72 4.23
C ALA A 94 29.35 4.28 3.81
N ASN A 95 30.42 3.49 3.99
CA ASN A 95 31.78 3.87 3.63
C ASN A 95 32.19 3.45 2.21
N LEU A 96 31.30 2.77 1.47
CA LEU A 96 31.48 2.28 0.10
C LEU A 96 30.35 2.83 -0.81
N PRO A 97 30.39 4.13 -1.19
CA PRO A 97 29.29 4.80 -1.87
C PRO A 97 28.84 4.15 -3.19
N GLU A 98 29.78 3.62 -3.97
CA GLU A 98 29.50 2.98 -5.27
C GLU A 98 28.76 1.64 -5.08
N GLU A 99 29.10 0.89 -4.04
CA GLU A 99 28.39 -0.34 -3.67
C GLU A 99 27.01 -0.03 -3.11
N LEU A 100 26.91 1.00 -2.26
CA LEU A 100 25.62 1.45 -1.73
C LEU A 100 24.67 1.89 -2.85
N GLU A 101 25.14 2.68 -3.81
CA GLU A 101 24.36 3.09 -4.98
C GLU A 101 23.83 1.88 -5.76
N ARG A 102 24.68 0.88 -6.00
CA ARG A 102 24.28 -0.35 -6.69
C ARG A 102 23.18 -1.12 -5.92
N GLU A 103 23.33 -1.27 -4.61
CA GLU A 103 22.36 -1.99 -3.79
C GLU A 103 21.01 -1.25 -3.71
N LEU A 104 21.02 0.08 -3.63
CA LEU A 104 19.79 0.89 -3.71
C LEU A 104 19.03 0.65 -5.02
N HIS A 105 19.74 0.64 -6.15
CA HIS A 105 19.15 0.32 -7.45
C HIS A 105 18.62 -1.11 -7.52
N ARG A 106 19.32 -2.08 -6.91
CA ARG A 106 18.90 -3.48 -6.88
C ARG A 106 17.64 -3.67 -6.04
N LEU A 107 17.52 -2.98 -4.90
CA LEU A 107 16.36 -3.08 -4.03
C LEU A 107 15.10 -2.51 -4.68
N ASP A 108 15.20 -1.47 -5.53
CA ASP A 108 14.09 -0.79 -6.22
C ASP A 108 12.83 -0.66 -5.34
N ILE A 109 13.01 -0.14 -4.11
CA ILE A 109 11.94 -0.05 -3.11
C ILE A 109 10.73 0.68 -3.67
N ILE A 110 10.95 1.74 -4.44
CA ILE A 110 9.89 2.55 -5.03
C ILE A 110 9.13 1.73 -6.10
N GLY A 111 9.84 0.99 -6.95
CA GLY A 111 9.21 0.14 -7.97
C GLY A 111 8.43 -1.03 -7.39
N THR A 112 9.02 -1.73 -6.42
CA THR A 112 8.39 -2.86 -5.74
C THR A 112 7.16 -2.42 -4.96
N SER A 113 7.23 -1.31 -4.21
CA SER A 113 6.08 -0.73 -3.49
C SER A 113 4.94 -0.37 -4.44
N ASN A 114 5.25 0.23 -5.60
CA ASN A 114 4.24 0.53 -6.63
C ASN A 114 3.48 -0.72 -7.10
N GLY A 115 4.19 -1.82 -7.36
CA GLY A 115 3.56 -3.07 -7.76
C GLY A 115 2.61 -3.62 -6.69
N ARG A 116 3.02 -3.58 -5.42
CA ARG A 116 2.18 -4.04 -4.29
C ARG A 116 0.93 -3.19 -4.10
N ILE A 117 1.05 -1.88 -4.24
CA ILE A 117 -0.09 -0.95 -4.19
C ILE A 117 -1.09 -1.27 -5.31
N GLU A 118 -0.62 -1.66 -6.49
CA GLU A 118 -1.47 -2.05 -7.63
C GLU A 118 -2.24 -3.35 -7.36
N ASP A 119 -1.63 -4.33 -6.70
CA ASP A 119 -2.30 -5.56 -6.26
C ASP A 119 -3.47 -5.27 -5.30
N ILE A 120 -3.29 -4.31 -4.39
CA ILE A 120 -4.34 -3.88 -3.45
C ILE A 120 -5.49 -3.19 -4.18
N LEU A 121 -5.20 -2.30 -5.13
CA LEU A 121 -6.23 -1.65 -5.95
C LEU A 121 -7.10 -2.65 -6.70
N SER A 122 -6.49 -3.67 -7.32
CA SER A 122 -7.24 -4.69 -8.05
C SER A 122 -8.23 -5.44 -7.13
N THR A 123 -7.85 -5.64 -5.87
CA THR A 123 -8.68 -6.32 -4.87
C THR A 123 -9.82 -5.41 -4.40
N LEU A 124 -9.53 -4.12 -4.18
CA LEU A 124 -10.55 -3.12 -3.85
C LEU A 124 -11.57 -2.93 -4.97
N ASP A 125 -11.12 -2.83 -6.22
CA ASP A 125 -12.02 -2.70 -7.38
C ASP A 125 -12.95 -3.92 -7.49
N MET A 126 -12.45 -5.14 -7.23
CA MET A 126 -13.29 -6.35 -7.15
C MET A 126 -14.37 -6.23 -6.07
N ILE A 127 -13.99 -5.86 -4.83
CA ILE A 127 -14.92 -5.72 -3.70
C ILE A 127 -16.00 -4.68 -3.97
N ILE A 128 -15.60 -3.53 -4.54
CA ILE A 128 -16.53 -2.45 -4.89
C ILE A 128 -17.54 -2.95 -5.93
N ASN A 129 -17.09 -3.60 -6.99
CA ASN A 129 -17.97 -4.09 -8.05
C ASN A 129 -19.04 -5.06 -7.51
N LEU A 130 -18.69 -5.94 -6.56
CA LEU A 130 -19.64 -6.87 -5.94
C LEU A 130 -20.78 -6.16 -5.20
N GLY A 131 -20.51 -5.00 -4.58
CA GLY A 131 -21.52 -4.24 -3.84
C GLY A 131 -22.26 -3.20 -4.70
N GLU A 132 -21.76 -2.84 -5.88
CA GLU A 132 -22.43 -1.85 -6.74
C GLU A 132 -23.66 -2.38 -7.46
N GLU A 133 -23.74 -3.70 -7.63
CA GLU A 133 -24.86 -4.40 -8.28
C GLU A 133 -26.18 -4.31 -7.48
N ASP A 134 -26.11 -4.10 -6.17
CA ASP A 134 -27.29 -3.99 -5.29
C ASP A 134 -27.32 -2.60 -4.62
N GLU A 135 -28.34 -1.80 -4.94
CA GLU A 135 -28.48 -0.42 -4.45
C GLU A 135 -28.48 -0.35 -2.91
N ARG A 136 -28.97 -1.39 -2.24
CA ARG A 136 -29.01 -1.49 -0.77
C ARG A 136 -27.61 -1.61 -0.16
N LEU A 137 -26.64 -2.13 -0.92
CA LEU A 137 -25.27 -2.37 -0.45
C LEU A 137 -24.33 -1.20 -0.72
N ARG A 138 -24.66 -0.34 -1.69
CA ARG A 138 -23.81 0.80 -2.12
C ARG A 138 -23.36 1.69 -0.97
N SER A 139 -24.24 1.98 -0.02
CA SER A 139 -23.91 2.80 1.15
C SER A 139 -22.87 2.11 2.03
N LEU A 140 -23.06 0.81 2.31
CA LEU A 140 -22.17 0.04 3.18
C LEU A 140 -20.80 -0.26 2.55
N ILE A 141 -20.68 -0.22 1.21
CA ILE A 141 -19.38 -0.37 0.53
C ILE A 141 -18.67 0.96 0.27
N THR A 142 -19.27 2.10 0.65
CA THR A 142 -18.68 3.42 0.44
C THR A 142 -17.28 3.57 1.05
N PRO A 143 -16.98 3.04 2.26
CA PRO A 143 -15.64 3.14 2.80
C PRO A 143 -14.56 2.51 1.91
N PHE A 144 -14.86 1.37 1.27
CA PHE A 144 -13.93 0.74 0.32
C PHE A 144 -13.65 1.60 -0.91
N LYS A 145 -14.62 2.42 -1.35
CA LYS A 145 -14.39 3.41 -2.42
C LYS A 145 -13.41 4.49 -1.97
N VAL A 146 -13.54 4.96 -0.73
CA VAL A 146 -12.60 5.93 -0.14
C VAL A 146 -11.19 5.33 -0.07
N TYR A 147 -11.05 4.10 0.41
CA TYR A 147 -9.76 3.41 0.42
C TYR A 147 -9.16 3.25 -0.97
N ARG A 148 -9.97 2.87 -1.96
CA ARG A 148 -9.54 2.79 -3.35
C ARG A 148 -9.01 4.12 -3.87
N HIS A 149 -9.67 5.24 -3.55
CA HIS A 149 -9.16 6.57 -3.89
C HIS A 149 -7.85 6.89 -3.18
N MET A 150 -7.73 6.62 -1.88
CA MET A 150 -6.49 6.85 -1.13
C MET A 150 -5.31 6.06 -1.68
N VAL A 151 -5.52 4.77 -1.95
CA VAL A 151 -4.50 3.87 -2.51
C VAL A 151 -4.08 4.33 -3.91
N GLU A 152 -5.03 4.77 -4.74
CA GLU A 152 -4.75 5.30 -6.08
C GLU A 152 -3.95 6.62 -6.01
N HIS A 153 -4.28 7.50 -5.07
CA HIS A 153 -3.49 8.71 -4.82
C HIS A 153 -2.06 8.38 -4.39
N ALA A 154 -1.88 7.42 -3.48
CA ALA A 154 -0.57 6.96 -3.05
C ALA A 154 0.23 6.36 -4.22
N LYS A 155 -0.40 5.53 -5.06
CA LYS A 155 0.20 4.99 -6.28
C LYS A 155 0.69 6.11 -7.21
N ASN A 156 -0.14 7.10 -7.48
CA ASN A 156 0.19 8.19 -8.39
C ASN A 156 1.32 9.06 -7.84
N PHE A 157 1.34 9.30 -6.53
CA PHE A 157 2.47 9.94 -5.86
C PHE A 157 3.76 9.12 -6.01
N CYS A 158 3.72 7.82 -5.71
CA CYS A 158 4.87 6.93 -5.83
C CYS A 158 5.40 6.84 -7.27
N LYS A 159 4.52 6.85 -8.28
CA LYS A 159 4.91 6.90 -9.70
C LYS A 159 5.59 8.23 -10.06
N GLY A 160 5.05 9.35 -9.59
CA GLY A 160 5.67 10.67 -9.78
C GLY A 160 7.07 10.73 -9.18
N VAL A 161 7.21 10.25 -7.94
CA VAL A 161 8.51 10.17 -7.26
C VAL A 161 9.48 9.23 -7.97
N LYS A 162 9.02 8.08 -8.48
CA LYS A 162 9.87 7.19 -9.29
C LYS A 162 10.41 7.93 -10.52
N HIS A 163 9.56 8.70 -11.21
CA HIS A 163 9.99 9.49 -12.36
C HIS A 163 11.05 10.55 -11.99
N GLU A 164 10.86 11.25 -10.86
CA GLU A 164 11.83 12.23 -10.36
C GLU A 164 13.13 11.57 -9.89
N SER A 165 13.06 10.36 -9.29
CA SER A 165 14.24 9.59 -8.87
C SER A 165 15.18 9.28 -10.03
N TYR A 166 14.63 9.05 -11.24
CA TYR A 166 15.41 8.88 -12.47
C TYR A 166 16.08 10.18 -12.95
N MET A 167 15.63 11.35 -12.51
CA MET A 167 16.30 12.63 -12.83
C MET A 167 17.52 12.92 -11.93
N PHE A 168 17.69 12.16 -10.83
CA PHE A 168 18.90 12.22 -10.01
C PHE A 168 20.05 11.38 -10.59
N ILE A 169 19.74 10.46 -11.51
CA ILE A 169 20.70 9.62 -12.24
C ILE A 169 21.35 10.45 -13.34
#